data_AF-A0A2S2N889-F1
#
_entry.id   AF-A0A2S2N889-F1
#
_cell.length_a   1.000
_cell.length_b   1.000
_cell.length_c   1.000
_cell.angle_alpha   90.00
_cell.angle_beta   90.00
_cell.angle_gamma   90.00
#
_symmetry.space_group_name_H-M   'P 1'
#
loop_
_entity.id
_entity.type
_entity.pdbx_description
1 polymer ?
#
loop_
_entity_poly.entity_id
_entity_poly.type
_entity_poly.pdbx_seq_one_letter_code
_entity_poly.pdbx_strand_id
1 'polypeptide(L)'
;VLKTRKKNYCIFRHASDEFIIVANSYRYSHRLTESPLYFGIVDFDEGSDIFQMLRINTAPVFMHFPAKGKPKPLDTMDIQRVGFASEMIAKWIQERTDVQIRIFRPPNYSSTLALSVLFAICSSFLYVRRNNMEMFFNKNLWGVFSVLFCLNMISGQMWNHIRGPPLMHRNQQGIITYIHNSSQGQFIVETYIIIILNTILVFGAVIMIDSYTKKTDSKTRKIMTVGGLALVVFLFSVILSIFKSKAHGYPYSFLIK
;
A
#
# COMPACT_ATOMS: atom_id res chain seq x y z
N VAL A 1 2.14 -5.77 22.17
CA VAL A 1 3.50 -5.29 22.46
C VAL A 1 4.35 -4.99 21.23
N LEU A 2 4.69 -3.72 20.97
CA LEU A 2 5.45 -3.21 19.81
C LEU A 2 6.89 -2.82 20.17
N LYS A 3 7.85 -3.32 19.39
CA LYS A 3 9.09 -2.59 19.08
C LYS A 3 9.13 -2.35 17.58
N THR A 4 9.04 -1.08 17.19
CA THR A 4 9.04 -0.61 15.81
C THR A 4 10.40 -0.80 15.13
N ARG A 5 10.57 -1.92 14.42
CA ARG A 5 11.27 -1.90 13.12
C ARG A 5 10.21 -1.79 12.04
N LYS A 6 10.25 -0.73 11.22
CA LYS A 6 9.26 -0.36 10.18
C LYS A 6 8.74 -1.51 9.29
N LYS A 7 9.43 -2.65 9.17
CA LYS A 7 8.96 -3.84 8.43
C LYS A 7 7.92 -4.69 9.16
N ASN A 8 7.86 -4.67 10.49
CA ASN A 8 7.01 -5.57 11.28
C ASN A 8 5.75 -4.90 11.86
N TYR A 9 5.56 -3.60 11.63
CA TYR A 9 4.41 -2.84 12.15
C TYR A 9 3.07 -3.38 11.61
N CYS A 10 3.01 -3.77 10.33
CA CYS A 10 1.78 -4.30 9.75
C CYS A 10 1.38 -5.64 10.36
N ILE A 11 2.35 -6.54 10.58
CA ILE A 11 2.12 -7.85 11.20
C ILE A 11 1.70 -7.67 12.66
N PHE A 12 2.36 -6.77 13.38
CA PHE A 12 1.99 -6.46 14.75
C PHE A 12 0.56 -5.91 14.83
N ARG A 13 0.25 -4.90 14.01
CA ARG A 13 -1.06 -4.25 14.02
C ARG A 13 -2.15 -5.27 13.76
N HIS A 14 -1.94 -6.13 12.75
CA HIS A 14 -2.86 -7.21 12.45
C HIS A 14 -3.01 -8.21 13.60
N ALA A 15 -1.92 -8.59 14.29
CA ALA A 15 -2.00 -9.49 15.44
C ALA A 15 -2.72 -8.85 16.64
N SER A 16 -2.54 -7.55 16.86
CA SER A 16 -3.25 -6.78 17.87
C SER A 16 -4.76 -6.68 17.56
N ASP A 17 -5.10 -6.40 16.29
CA ASP A 17 -6.49 -6.31 15.85
C ASP A 17 -7.23 -7.65 16.02
N GLU A 18 -6.58 -8.77 15.66
CA GLU A 18 -7.14 -10.12 15.86
C GLU A 18 -7.34 -10.45 17.35
N PHE A 19 -6.41 -10.04 18.23
CA PHE A 19 -6.55 -10.21 19.68
C PHE A 19 -7.72 -9.39 20.24
N ILE A 20 -7.87 -8.14 19.80
CA ILE A 20 -8.98 -7.26 20.19
C ILE A 20 -10.32 -7.86 19.73
N ILE A 21 -10.38 -8.45 18.54
CA ILE A 21 -11.58 -9.15 18.05
C ILE A 21 -11.96 -10.29 19.00
N VAL A 22 -10.99 -11.10 19.46
CA VAL A 22 -11.25 -12.19 20.42
C VAL A 22 -11.73 -11.64 21.75
N ALA A 23 -11.08 -10.61 22.30
CA ALA A 23 -11.46 -10.00 23.57
C ALA A 23 -12.88 -9.39 23.53
N ASN A 24 -13.21 -8.69 22.45
CA ASN A 24 -14.56 -8.15 22.23
C ASN A 24 -15.59 -9.26 22.05
N SER A 25 -15.25 -10.30 21.28
CA SER A 25 -16.12 -11.46 21.08
C SER A 25 -16.41 -12.17 22.40
N TYR A 26 -15.40 -12.32 23.26
CA TYR A 26 -15.59 -12.83 24.62
C TYR A 26 -16.56 -11.93 25.41
N ARG A 27 -16.33 -10.61 25.42
CA ARG A 27 -17.22 -9.64 26.11
C ARG A 27 -18.69 -9.75 25.70
N TYR A 28 -18.97 -9.98 24.41
CA TYR A 28 -20.34 -10.10 23.91
C TYR A 28 -20.94 -11.50 24.08
N SER A 29 -20.10 -12.54 24.10
CA SER A 29 -20.54 -13.94 24.24
C SER A 29 -20.78 -14.36 25.69
N HIS A 30 -20.13 -13.70 26.65
CA HIS A 30 -20.11 -14.17 28.02
C HIS A 30 -21.31 -13.69 28.84
N ARG A 31 -22.30 -14.58 28.99
CA ARG A 31 -23.27 -14.53 30.09
C ARG A 31 -22.72 -15.41 31.22
N LEU A 32 -22.37 -14.78 32.35
CA LEU A 32 -21.96 -15.37 33.64
C LEU A 32 -21.39 -16.81 33.55
N THR A 33 -20.07 -16.96 33.43
CA THR A 33 -19.39 -18.22 33.78
C THR A 33 -18.61 -18.03 35.08
N GLU A 34 -18.40 -19.12 35.81
CA GLU A 34 -17.75 -19.15 37.14
C GLU A 34 -16.26 -18.73 37.12
N SER A 35 -15.61 -18.72 35.96
CA SER A 35 -14.21 -18.33 35.76
C SER A 35 -14.06 -17.18 34.74
N PRO A 36 -13.98 -15.91 35.19
CA PRO A 36 -13.80 -14.78 34.28
C PRO A 36 -12.40 -14.78 33.67
N LEU A 37 -12.31 -14.66 32.34
CA LEU A 37 -11.06 -14.44 31.62
C LEU A 37 -10.79 -12.93 31.51
N TYR A 38 -9.55 -12.55 31.81
CA TYR A 38 -9.08 -11.18 31.69
C TYR A 38 -8.10 -11.06 30.53
N PHE A 39 -8.35 -10.07 29.66
CA PHE A 39 -7.52 -9.77 28.51
C PHE A 39 -6.71 -8.51 28.81
N GLY A 40 -5.38 -8.60 28.66
CA GLY A 40 -4.46 -7.49 28.87
C GLY A 40 -3.56 -7.29 27.66
N ILE A 41 -3.26 -6.04 27.33
CA ILE A 41 -2.29 -5.66 26.30
C ILE A 41 -1.25 -4.77 26.99
N VAL A 42 0.01 -5.08 26.78
CA VAL A 42 1.14 -4.27 27.25
C VAL A 42 1.91 -3.78 26.04
N ASP A 43 2.43 -2.56 26.10
CA ASP A 43 3.39 -2.07 25.11
C ASP A 43 4.81 -2.06 25.68
N PHE A 44 5.82 -2.25 24.81
CA PHE A 44 7.21 -2.31 25.24
C PHE A 44 7.69 -0.95 25.73
N ASP A 45 7.24 0.13 25.08
CA ASP A 45 7.61 1.51 25.41
C ASP A 45 7.08 1.92 26.80
N GLU A 46 5.96 1.33 27.25
CA GLU A 46 5.35 1.59 28.57
C GLU A 46 5.76 0.58 29.64
N GLY A 47 6.30 -0.58 29.26
CA GLY A 47 6.46 -1.73 30.16
C GLY A 47 7.71 -2.56 29.93
N SER A 48 8.84 -1.94 29.58
CA SER A 48 10.10 -2.63 29.23
C SER A 48 10.57 -3.64 30.29
N ASP A 49 10.28 -3.38 31.56
CA ASP A 49 10.70 -4.21 32.70
C ASP A 49 9.97 -5.56 32.71
N ILE A 50 8.70 -5.59 32.28
CA ILE A 50 7.90 -6.81 32.17
C ILE A 50 8.48 -7.75 31.10
N PHE A 51 9.00 -7.19 30.00
CA PHE A 51 9.66 -7.96 28.93
C PHE A 51 10.95 -8.61 29.39
N GLN A 52 11.74 -7.90 30.20
CA GLN A 52 12.96 -8.43 30.79
C GLN A 52 12.66 -9.53 31.81
N MET A 53 11.65 -9.32 32.67
CA MET A 53 11.21 -10.29 33.66
C MET A 53 10.71 -11.60 33.02
N LEU A 54 9.94 -11.49 31.93
CA LEU A 54 9.40 -12.62 31.18
C LEU A 54 10.37 -13.18 30.12
N ARG A 55 11.56 -12.59 29.97
CA ARG A 55 12.62 -12.98 28.99
C ARG A 55 12.11 -13.04 27.55
N ILE A 56 11.26 -12.08 27.16
CA ILE A 56 10.66 -12.01 25.83
C ILE A 56 11.57 -11.18 24.92
N ASN A 57 12.13 -11.83 23.89
CA ASN A 57 13.05 -11.19 22.94
C ASN A 57 12.40 -10.81 21.60
N THR A 58 11.20 -11.32 21.33
CA THR A 58 10.48 -11.15 20.07
C THR A 58 9.03 -10.77 20.34
N ALA A 59 8.42 -10.04 19.41
CA ALA A 59 7.01 -9.67 19.46
C ALA A 59 6.40 -9.81 18.05
N PRO A 60 5.09 -10.07 17.91
CA PRO A 60 4.06 -10.27 18.95
C PRO A 60 4.20 -11.62 19.68
N VAL A 61 3.72 -11.72 20.92
CA VAL A 61 3.64 -12.97 21.71
C VAL A 61 2.32 -12.98 22.48
N PHE A 62 1.63 -14.12 22.49
CA PHE A 62 0.44 -14.35 23.30
C PHE A 62 0.77 -15.31 24.44
N MET A 63 0.45 -14.91 25.67
CA MET A 63 0.70 -15.69 26.89
C MET A 63 -0.57 -15.81 27.72
N HIS A 64 -0.77 -17.00 28.28
CA HIS A 64 -1.83 -17.29 29.22
C HIS A 64 -1.24 -17.35 30.64
N PHE A 65 -1.89 -16.67 31.57
CA PHE A 65 -1.51 -16.69 32.99
C PHE A 65 -2.57 -17.49 33.76
N PRO A 66 -2.27 -18.70 34.25
CA PRO A 66 -3.23 -19.48 35.01
C PRO A 66 -3.53 -18.83 36.37
N ALA A 67 -4.76 -18.98 36.87
CA ALA A 67 -5.18 -18.43 38.17
C ALA A 67 -4.37 -18.97 39.37
N LYS A 68 -3.72 -20.14 39.21
CA LYS A 68 -2.84 -20.75 40.20
C LYS A 68 -1.56 -21.25 39.54
N GLY A 69 -0.41 -20.79 40.04
CA GLY A 69 0.92 -21.25 39.62
C GLY A 69 1.70 -20.26 38.75
N LYS A 70 2.98 -20.58 38.49
CA LYS A 70 3.83 -19.80 37.58
C LYS A 70 3.53 -20.17 36.12
N PRO A 71 3.60 -19.22 35.18
CA PRO A 71 3.43 -19.50 33.75
C PRO A 71 4.45 -20.53 33.28
N LYS A 72 3.98 -21.54 32.53
CA LYS A 72 4.86 -22.53 31.90
C LYS A 72 5.18 -22.11 30.47
N PRO A 73 6.29 -22.61 29.87
CA PRO A 73 6.60 -22.37 28.46
C PRO A 73 5.49 -22.79 27.49
N LEU A 74 4.68 -23.79 27.87
CA LEU A 74 3.52 -24.27 27.11
C LEU A 74 2.32 -23.30 27.13
N ASP A 75 2.31 -22.32 28.04
CA ASP A 75 1.30 -21.27 28.13
C ASP A 75 1.60 -20.09 27.20
N THR A 76 2.65 -20.21 26.37
CA THR A 76 2.95 -19.28 25.28
C THR A 76 2.49 -19.88 23.95
N MET A 77 1.71 -19.13 23.18
CA MET A 77 1.25 -19.57 21.87
C MET A 77 2.37 -19.51 20.83
N ASP A 78 2.58 -20.59 20.09
CA ASP A 78 3.51 -20.62 18.95
C ASP A 78 2.85 -20.03 17.70
N ILE A 79 3.06 -18.73 17.50
CA ILE A 79 2.48 -17.96 16.40
C ILE A 79 3.02 -18.39 15.04
N GLN A 80 4.27 -18.90 14.97
CA GLN A 80 4.88 -19.29 13.69
C GLN A 80 4.24 -20.57 13.13
N ARG A 81 3.87 -21.50 14.02
CA ARG A 81 3.27 -22.77 13.64
C ARG A 81 1.75 -22.69 13.46
N VAL A 82 1.07 -21.95 14.33
CA VAL A 82 -0.41 -21.98 14.43
C VAL A 82 -1.05 -20.75 13.75
N GLY A 83 -0.30 -19.66 13.58
CA GLY A 83 -0.82 -18.38 13.13
C GLY A 83 -1.47 -17.57 14.26
N PHE A 84 -1.88 -16.34 13.94
CA PHE A 84 -2.44 -15.37 14.89
C PHE A 84 -3.86 -14.91 14.52
N ALA A 85 -4.57 -15.69 13.69
CA ALA A 85 -5.97 -15.44 13.39
C ALA A 85 -6.81 -15.59 14.67
N SER A 86 -7.86 -14.78 14.81
CA SER A 86 -8.76 -14.80 15.97
C SER A 86 -9.32 -16.19 16.26
N GLU A 87 -9.64 -16.99 15.24
CA GLU A 87 -10.12 -18.38 15.39
C GLU A 87 -9.10 -19.29 16.06
N MET A 88 -7.83 -19.10 15.75
CA MET A 88 -6.75 -19.89 16.31
C MET A 88 -6.45 -19.48 17.75
N ILE A 89 -6.50 -18.18 18.04
CA ILE A 89 -6.36 -17.65 19.41
C ILE A 89 -7.51 -18.16 20.29
N ALA A 90 -8.76 -18.12 19.80
CA ALA A 90 -9.91 -18.61 20.56
C ALA A 90 -9.84 -20.12 20.82
N LYS A 91 -9.41 -20.93 19.84
CA LYS A 91 -9.17 -22.37 20.03
C LYS A 91 -8.07 -22.64 21.05
N TRP A 92 -6.98 -21.90 20.99
CA TRP A 92 -5.89 -22.03 21.96
C TRP A 92 -6.33 -21.65 23.39
N ILE A 93 -7.15 -20.61 23.54
CA ILE A 93 -7.76 -20.26 24.84
C ILE A 93 -8.69 -21.38 25.31
N GLN A 94 -9.50 -21.95 24.41
CA GLN A 94 -10.39 -23.05 24.73
C GLN A 94 -9.62 -24.29 25.21
N GLU A 95 -8.51 -24.65 24.57
CA GLU A 95 -7.64 -25.76 25.00
C GLU A 95 -6.99 -25.55 26.37
N ARG A 96 -6.85 -24.29 26.83
CA ARG A 96 -6.19 -23.94 28.10
C ARG A 96 -7.14 -23.66 29.24
N THR A 97 -8.35 -23.19 28.95
CA THR A 97 -9.28 -22.66 29.95
C THR A 97 -10.66 -23.31 29.89
N ASP A 98 -10.89 -24.22 28.93
CA ASP A 98 -12.18 -24.86 28.60
C ASP A 98 -13.30 -23.87 28.24
N VAL A 99 -13.01 -22.57 28.16
CA VAL A 99 -13.96 -21.53 27.79
C VAL A 99 -14.06 -21.42 26.27
N GLN A 100 -15.24 -21.73 25.72
CA GLN A 100 -15.50 -21.60 24.29
C GLN A 100 -15.88 -20.17 23.91
N ILE A 101 -15.04 -19.51 23.11
CA ILE A 101 -15.29 -18.14 22.60
C ILE A 101 -15.79 -18.23 21.16
N ARG A 102 -17.00 -17.70 20.89
CA ARG A 102 -17.53 -17.53 19.53
C ARG A 102 -17.07 -16.21 18.96
N ILE A 103 -16.34 -16.22 17.85
CA ILE A 103 -15.76 -15.01 17.26
C ILE A 103 -16.78 -14.29 16.38
N PHE A 104 -16.93 -13.00 16.66
CA PHE A 104 -17.71 -12.08 15.85
C PHE A 104 -16.76 -11.06 15.22
N ARG A 105 -16.48 -11.21 13.92
CA ARG A 105 -15.72 -10.24 13.14
C ARG A 105 -16.64 -9.04 12.83
N PRO A 106 -16.38 -7.83 13.35
CA PRO A 106 -17.21 -6.69 13.02
C PRO A 106 -17.14 -6.43 11.50
N PRO A 107 -18.28 -6.32 10.79
CA PRO A 107 -18.26 -6.00 9.37
C PRO A 107 -17.53 -4.68 9.13
N ASN A 108 -16.62 -4.66 8.17
CA ASN A 108 -15.90 -3.45 7.79
C ASN A 108 -16.82 -2.51 7.01
N TYR A 109 -17.56 -1.67 7.73
CA TYR A 109 -18.41 -0.64 7.14
C TYR A 109 -17.61 0.50 6.50
N SER A 110 -16.31 0.64 6.77
CA SER A 110 -15.49 1.73 6.22
C SER A 110 -15.49 1.68 4.69
N SER A 111 -15.29 0.51 4.10
CA SER A 111 -15.29 0.35 2.64
C SER A 111 -16.69 0.57 2.05
N THR A 112 -17.73 0.05 2.69
CA THR A 112 -19.12 0.21 2.22
C THR A 112 -19.60 1.66 2.33
N LEU A 113 -19.24 2.35 3.41
CA LEU A 113 -19.52 3.78 3.60
C LEU A 113 -18.73 4.65 2.63
N ALA A 114 -17.45 4.35 2.41
CA ALA A 114 -16.66 5.05 1.39
C ALA A 114 -17.27 4.88 -0.01
N LEU A 115 -17.73 3.67 -0.33
CA LEU A 115 -18.39 3.39 -1.59
C LEU A 115 -19.74 4.13 -1.71
N SER A 116 -20.56 4.13 -0.66
CA SER A 116 -21.86 4.82 -0.68
C SER A 116 -21.69 6.35 -0.79
N VAL A 117 -20.69 6.92 -0.11
CA VAL A 117 -20.32 8.33 -0.24
C VAL A 117 -19.84 8.63 -1.65
N LEU A 118 -19.02 7.77 -2.26
CA LEU A 118 -18.58 7.94 -3.64
C LEU A 118 -19.76 7.93 -4.62
N PHE A 119 -20.70 7.00 -4.46
CA PHE A 119 -21.92 6.98 -5.26
C PHE A 119 -22.76 8.24 -5.06
N ALA A 120 -22.91 8.71 -3.81
CA ALA A 120 -23.64 9.95 -3.54
C ALA A 120 -22.98 11.18 -4.20
N ILE A 121 -21.65 11.27 -4.17
CA ILE A 121 -20.89 12.34 -4.83
C ILE A 121 -21.06 12.25 -6.35
N CYS A 122 -20.90 11.07 -6.95
CA CYS A 122 -21.08 10.87 -8.38
C CYS A 122 -22.51 11.20 -8.82
N SER A 123 -23.52 10.71 -8.10
CA SER A 123 -24.93 10.98 -8.38
C SER A 123 -25.27 12.47 -8.22
N SER A 124 -24.74 13.13 -7.19
CA SER A 124 -24.92 14.58 -6.99
C SER A 124 -24.27 15.38 -8.12
N PHE A 125 -23.04 15.04 -8.50
CA PHE A 125 -22.35 15.67 -9.63
C PHE A 125 -23.13 15.49 -10.94
N LEU A 126 -23.61 14.29 -11.22
CA LEU A 126 -24.46 13.98 -12.38
C LEU A 126 -25.78 14.74 -12.35
N TYR A 127 -26.40 14.90 -11.18
CA TYR A 127 -27.65 15.65 -11.03
C TYR A 127 -27.46 17.14 -11.32
N VAL A 128 -26.42 17.76 -10.76
CA VAL A 128 -26.08 19.18 -11.01
C VAL A 128 -25.70 19.43 -12.47
N ARG A 129 -25.01 18.48 -13.11
CA ARG A 129 -24.59 18.58 -14.51
C ARG A 129 -25.55 17.92 -15.50
N ARG A 130 -26.78 17.56 -15.09
CA ARG A 130 -27.77 16.85 -15.95
C ARG A 130 -28.02 17.54 -17.29
N ASN A 131 -27.92 18.88 -17.33
CA ASN A 131 -28.14 19.66 -18.56
C ASN A 131 -26.89 19.80 -19.46
N ASN A 132 -25.69 19.44 -18.96
CA ASN A 132 -24.41 19.54 -19.66
C ASN A 132 -23.76 18.15 -19.88
N MET A 133 -24.53 17.19 -20.43
CA MET A 133 -24.05 15.82 -20.67
C MET A 133 -23.05 15.71 -21.84
N GLU A 134 -22.73 16.81 -22.51
CA GLU A 134 -21.74 16.86 -23.60
C GLU A 134 -20.36 16.29 -23.19
N MET A 135 -19.99 16.43 -21.92
CA MET A 135 -18.74 15.87 -21.37
C MET A 135 -18.68 14.34 -21.48
N PHE A 136 -19.81 13.64 -21.27
CA PHE A 136 -19.87 12.17 -21.34
C PHE A 136 -19.89 11.65 -22.77
N PHE A 137 -20.33 12.45 -23.74
CA PHE A 137 -20.34 12.07 -25.15
C PHE A 137 -19.06 12.46 -25.89
N ASN A 138 -18.17 13.24 -25.26
CA ASN A 138 -16.92 13.67 -25.86
C ASN A 138 -15.90 12.51 -25.95
N LYS A 139 -15.72 11.97 -27.16
CA LYS A 139 -14.75 10.89 -27.44
C LYS A 139 -13.31 11.26 -27.08
N ASN A 140 -12.92 12.53 -27.19
CA ASN A 140 -11.57 12.98 -26.85
C ASN A 140 -11.31 12.88 -25.35
N LEU A 141 -12.33 13.15 -24.53
CA LEU A 141 -12.22 13.02 -23.08
C LEU A 141 -11.99 11.56 -22.65
N TRP A 142 -12.74 10.62 -23.23
CA TRP A 142 -12.54 9.19 -23.00
C TRP A 142 -11.19 8.69 -23.52
N GLY A 143 -10.72 9.25 -24.63
CA GLY A 143 -9.38 8.98 -25.15
C GLY A 143 -8.29 9.40 -24.17
N VAL A 144 -8.36 10.65 -23.67
CA VAL A 144 -7.42 11.17 -22.67
C VAL A 144 -7.46 10.35 -21.39
N PHE A 145 -8.66 10.04 -20.89
CA PHE A 145 -8.83 9.22 -19.68
C PHE A 145 -8.22 7.82 -19.85
N SER A 146 -8.47 7.17 -20.98
CA SER A 146 -7.90 5.84 -21.28
C SER A 146 -6.37 5.86 -21.33
N VAL A 147 -5.77 6.89 -21.96
CA VAL A 147 -4.32 7.04 -22.02
C VAL A 147 -3.74 7.27 -20.61
N LEU A 148 -4.35 8.15 -19.81
CA LEU A 148 -3.93 8.39 -18.42
C LEU A 148 -4.01 7.11 -17.57
N PHE A 149 -5.07 6.31 -17.74
CA PHE A 149 -5.21 5.03 -17.07
C PHE A 149 -4.09 4.06 -17.46
N CYS A 150 -3.80 3.90 -18.75
CA CYS A 150 -2.71 3.06 -19.23
C CYS A 150 -1.35 3.51 -18.67
N LEU A 151 -1.07 4.82 -18.68
CA LEU A 151 0.17 5.39 -18.14
C LEU A 151 0.32 5.13 -16.64
N ASN A 152 -0.79 5.26 -15.88
CA ASN A 152 -0.80 4.97 -14.46
C ASN A 152 -0.47 3.49 -14.18
N MET A 153 -1.10 2.57 -14.92
CA MET A 153 -0.89 1.13 -14.76
C MET A 153 0.52 0.69 -15.16
N ILE A 154 1.05 1.19 -16.28
CA ILE A 154 2.39 0.83 -16.78
C ILE A 154 3.51 1.29 -15.84
N SER A 155 3.31 2.39 -15.11
CA SER A 155 4.34 2.96 -14.23
C SER A 155 4.66 2.15 -12.96
N GLY A 156 3.84 1.15 -12.60
CA GLY A 156 4.04 0.30 -11.41
C GLY A 156 3.19 0.68 -10.19
N GLN A 157 2.08 1.40 -10.37
CA GLN A 157 1.19 1.78 -9.25
C GLN A 157 0.61 0.56 -8.50
N MET A 158 0.36 -0.56 -9.19
CA MET A 158 -0.06 -1.81 -8.55
C MET A 158 1.03 -2.42 -7.67
N TRP A 159 2.30 -2.28 -8.06
CA TRP A 159 3.42 -2.73 -7.23
C TRP A 159 3.49 -1.92 -5.93
N ASN A 160 3.28 -0.59 -6.02
CA ASN A 160 3.20 0.28 -4.85
C ASN A 160 2.04 -0.11 -3.92
N HIS A 161 0.86 -0.40 -4.49
CA HIS A 161 -0.31 -0.80 -3.71
C HIS A 161 -0.09 -2.11 -2.95
N ILE A 162 0.54 -3.12 -3.58
CA ILE A 162 0.76 -4.43 -2.95
C ILE A 162 1.86 -4.38 -1.89
N ARG A 163 2.98 -3.70 -2.17
CA ARG A 163 4.18 -3.77 -1.34
C ARG A 163 4.31 -2.62 -0.34
N GLY A 164 3.61 -1.50 -0.55
CA GLY A 164 3.68 -0.32 0.32
C GLY A 164 5.11 0.19 0.57
N PRO A 165 5.92 0.44 -0.47
CA PRO A 165 7.28 0.94 -0.31
C PRO A 165 7.29 2.33 0.36
N PRO A 166 8.40 2.74 0.99
CA PRO A 166 8.54 4.09 1.50
C PRO A 166 8.49 5.13 0.36
N LEU A 167 8.05 6.35 0.67
CA LEU A 167 7.98 7.45 -0.29
C LEU A 167 9.36 7.81 -0.88
N MET A 168 10.37 7.90 -0.02
CA MET A 168 11.77 8.19 -0.35
C MET A 168 12.67 7.60 0.75
N HIS A 169 13.95 7.40 0.46
CA HIS A 169 14.93 6.94 1.43
C HIS A 169 16.01 8.01 1.66
N ARG A 170 16.50 8.10 2.90
CA ARG A 170 17.66 8.94 3.24
C ARG A 170 18.85 8.02 3.38
N ASN A 171 19.90 8.27 2.59
CA ASN A 171 21.14 7.53 2.70
C ASN A 171 21.81 7.80 4.06
N GLN A 172 22.76 6.95 4.46
CA GLN A 172 23.51 7.07 5.73
C GLN A 172 24.23 8.42 5.88
N GLN A 173 24.52 9.09 4.76
CA GLN A 173 25.14 10.42 4.69
C GLN A 173 24.12 11.58 4.73
N GLY A 174 22.84 11.31 4.97
CA GLY A 174 21.77 12.33 5.04
C GLY A 174 21.22 12.81 3.69
N ILE A 175 21.79 12.36 2.57
CA ILE A 175 21.32 12.70 1.23
C ILE A 175 20.02 11.94 0.91
N ILE A 176 19.00 12.65 0.43
CA ILE A 176 17.71 12.08 0.04
C ILE A 176 17.85 11.44 -1.35
N THR A 177 17.58 10.14 -1.45
CA THR A 177 17.56 9.40 -2.72
C THR A 177 16.12 9.18 -3.18
N TYR A 178 15.81 9.66 -4.39
CA TYR A 178 14.47 9.58 -4.99
C TYR A 178 14.26 8.32 -5.85
N ILE A 179 15.34 7.66 -6.26
CA ILE A 179 15.34 6.44 -7.09
C ILE A 179 15.93 5.30 -6.28
N HIS A 180 15.30 4.13 -6.33
CA HIS A 180 15.78 2.95 -5.63
C HIS A 180 16.97 2.32 -6.34
N ASN A 181 18.05 2.00 -5.61
CA ASN A 181 19.31 1.49 -6.19
C ASN A 181 19.21 0.06 -6.74
N SER A 182 18.25 -0.74 -6.26
CA SER A 182 17.99 -2.10 -6.76
C SER A 182 16.89 -2.10 -7.81
N SER A 183 17.06 -2.93 -8.84
CA SER A 183 16.07 -3.21 -9.90
C SER A 183 14.77 -3.84 -9.39
N GLN A 184 14.81 -4.57 -8.26
CA GLN A 184 13.61 -5.23 -7.70
C GLN A 184 12.75 -4.32 -6.81
N GLY A 185 13.28 -3.16 -6.42
CA GLY A 185 12.58 -2.20 -5.56
C GLY A 185 12.24 -0.91 -6.29
N GLN A 186 11.20 -0.22 -5.85
CA GLN A 186 10.78 1.07 -6.38
C GLN A 186 10.33 1.97 -5.22
N PHE A 187 10.53 3.27 -5.36
CA PHE A 187 9.92 4.25 -4.45
C PHE A 187 8.65 4.84 -5.05
N ILE A 188 7.74 5.32 -4.20
CA ILE A 188 6.49 5.95 -4.67
C ILE A 188 6.80 7.19 -5.53
N VAL A 189 7.78 8.00 -5.13
CA VAL A 189 8.22 9.18 -5.89
C VAL A 189 8.78 8.78 -7.26
N GLU A 190 9.49 7.66 -7.34
CA GLU A 190 10.02 7.12 -8.60
C GLU A 190 8.90 6.81 -9.59
N THR A 191 7.78 6.21 -9.13
CA THR A 191 6.60 5.97 -9.97
C THR A 191 6.03 7.27 -10.55
N TYR A 192 5.91 8.34 -9.75
CA TYR A 192 5.40 9.62 -10.25
C TYR A 192 6.33 10.25 -11.29
N ILE A 193 7.65 10.17 -11.09
CA ILE A 193 8.63 10.64 -12.07
C ILE A 193 8.43 9.90 -13.40
N ILE A 194 8.29 8.57 -13.37
CA ILE A 194 8.08 7.75 -14.56
C ILE A 194 6.73 8.04 -15.24
N ILE A 195 5.65 8.29 -14.49
CA ILE A 195 4.36 8.71 -15.07
C ILE A 195 4.53 10.02 -15.83
N ILE A 196 5.17 11.03 -15.23
CA ILE A 196 5.35 12.34 -15.86
C ILE A 196 6.20 12.20 -17.12
N LEU A 197 7.34 11.51 -17.06
CA LEU A 197 8.21 11.32 -18.22
C LEU A 197 7.49 10.61 -19.38
N ASN A 198 6.74 9.55 -19.10
CA ASN A 198 5.97 8.85 -20.13
C ASN A 198 4.81 9.69 -20.67
N THR A 199 4.17 10.52 -19.84
CA THR A 199 3.10 11.42 -20.29
C THR A 199 3.64 12.44 -21.29
N ILE A 200 4.77 13.07 -20.99
CA ILE A 200 5.38 14.06 -21.88
C ILE A 200 5.88 13.36 -23.17
N LEU A 201 6.41 12.13 -23.09
CA LEU A 201 6.82 11.35 -24.25
C LEU A 201 5.64 11.03 -25.18
N VAL A 202 4.51 10.56 -24.63
CA VAL A 202 3.28 10.30 -25.40
C VAL A 202 2.76 11.60 -26.02
N PHE A 203 2.79 12.71 -25.28
CA PHE A 203 2.41 14.02 -25.79
C PHE A 203 3.28 14.44 -26.99
N GLY A 204 4.60 14.21 -26.94
CA GLY A 204 5.51 14.41 -28.07
C GLY A 204 5.12 13.61 -29.30
N ALA A 205 4.79 12.33 -29.11
CA ALA A 205 4.34 11.45 -30.20
C ALA A 205 3.00 11.93 -30.80
N VAL A 206 2.07 12.37 -29.97
CA VAL A 206 0.77 12.93 -30.42
C VAL A 206 0.98 14.21 -31.23
N ILE A 207 1.87 15.13 -30.83
CA ILE A 207 2.18 16.34 -31.60
C ILE A 207 2.71 15.98 -33.00
N MET A 208 3.58 14.97 -33.11
CA MET A 208 4.10 14.54 -34.40
C MET A 208 2.99 14.01 -35.31
N ILE A 209 2.10 13.16 -34.78
CA ILE A 209 0.97 12.60 -35.55
C ILE A 209 0.02 13.74 -35.97
N ASP A 210 -0.30 14.64 -35.06
CA ASP A 210 -1.21 15.75 -35.31
C ASP A 210 -0.68 16.72 -36.37
N SER A 211 0.65 16.94 -36.41
CA SER A 211 1.31 17.75 -37.44
C SER A 211 1.11 17.19 -38.86
N TYR A 212 0.99 15.86 -39.00
CA TYR A 212 0.75 15.22 -40.29
C TYR A 212 -0.73 15.28 -40.69
N THR A 213 -1.64 15.05 -39.72
CA THR A 213 -3.08 14.96 -39.98
C THR A 213 -3.73 16.32 -40.22
N LYS A 214 -3.28 17.39 -39.55
CA LYS A 214 -3.85 18.73 -39.72
C LYS A 214 -3.30 19.42 -40.97
N LYS A 215 -4.19 20.00 -41.78
CA LYS A 215 -3.85 20.89 -42.89
C LYS A 215 -3.44 22.27 -42.36
N THR A 216 -2.32 22.35 -41.65
CA THR A 216 -1.71 23.62 -41.21
C THR A 216 -0.70 24.13 -42.24
N ASP A 217 -0.30 25.39 -42.10
CA ASP A 217 0.81 25.96 -42.86
C ASP A 217 2.07 25.10 -42.79
N SER A 218 2.80 25.05 -43.92
CA SER A 218 4.00 24.23 -44.07
C SER A 218 5.07 24.53 -43.00
N LYS A 219 5.21 25.80 -42.60
CA LYS A 219 6.14 26.23 -41.54
C LYS A 219 5.74 25.67 -40.18
N THR A 220 4.48 25.82 -39.79
CA THR A 220 3.95 25.35 -38.51
C THR A 220 4.04 23.83 -38.39
N ARG A 221 3.69 23.11 -39.46
CA ARG A 221 3.84 21.66 -39.53
C ARG A 221 5.28 21.23 -39.28
N LYS A 222 6.25 21.86 -39.97
CA LYS A 222 7.68 21.53 -39.81
C LYS A 222 8.15 21.76 -38.38
N ILE A 223 7.74 22.86 -37.75
CA ILE A 223 8.09 23.16 -36.35
C ILE A 223 7.50 22.10 -35.41
N MET A 224 6.23 21.73 -35.58
CA MET A 224 5.58 20.70 -34.76
C MET A 224 6.24 19.33 -34.91
N THR A 225 6.53 18.89 -36.14
CA THR A 225 7.18 17.60 -36.37
C THR A 225 8.59 17.56 -35.79
N VAL A 226 9.42 18.58 -36.04
CA VAL A 226 10.80 18.64 -35.53
C VAL A 226 10.82 18.81 -34.02
N GLY A 227 9.94 19.65 -33.46
CA GLY A 227 9.81 19.84 -32.02
C GLY A 227 9.35 18.58 -31.30
N GLY A 228 8.34 17.88 -31.85
CA GLY A 228 7.87 16.60 -31.34
C GLY A 228 8.97 15.52 -31.37
N LEU A 229 9.71 15.44 -32.47
CA LEU A 229 10.83 14.49 -32.61
C LEU A 229 11.93 14.78 -31.57
N ALA A 230 12.36 16.04 -31.45
CA ALA A 230 13.38 16.44 -30.49
C ALA A 230 12.97 16.12 -29.05
N LEU A 231 11.70 16.37 -28.70
CA LEU A 231 11.15 16.07 -27.39
C LEU A 231 11.14 14.55 -27.10
N VAL A 232 10.70 13.72 -28.05
CA VAL A 232 10.68 12.26 -27.90
C VAL A 232 12.09 11.71 -27.74
N VAL A 233 13.02 12.13 -28.59
CA VAL A 233 14.43 11.72 -28.57
C VAL A 233 15.09 12.08 -27.23
N PHE A 234 14.86 13.31 -26.74
CA PHE A 234 15.39 13.77 -25.46
C PHE A 234 14.82 12.97 -24.27
N LEU A 235 13.50 12.84 -24.17
CA LEU A 235 12.87 12.14 -23.05
C LEU A 235 13.18 10.65 -23.05
N PHE A 236 13.23 10.02 -24.23
CA PHE A 236 13.66 8.63 -24.34
C PHE A 236 15.09 8.45 -23.81
N SER A 237 15.98 9.39 -24.10
CA SER A 237 17.33 9.37 -23.53
C SER A 237 17.34 9.49 -22.00
N VAL A 238 16.48 10.33 -21.42
CA VAL A 238 16.36 10.50 -19.96
C VAL A 238 15.84 9.22 -19.30
N ILE A 239 14.79 8.60 -19.87
CA ILE A 239 14.25 7.34 -19.38
C ILE A 239 15.32 6.23 -19.43
N LEU A 240 16.09 6.16 -20.52
CA LEU A 240 17.17 5.19 -20.68
C LEU A 240 18.30 5.39 -19.65
N SER A 241 18.67 6.64 -19.35
CA SER A 241 19.67 6.97 -18.33
C SER A 241 19.20 6.55 -16.93
N ILE A 242 17.93 6.82 -16.57
CA ILE A 242 17.33 6.36 -15.30
C ILE A 242 17.33 4.83 -15.23
N PHE A 243 16.93 4.17 -16.33
CA PHE A 243 16.91 2.71 -16.40
C PHE A 243 18.31 2.11 -16.20
N LYS A 244 19.32 2.67 -16.87
CA LYS A 244 20.72 2.25 -16.73
C LYS A 244 21.27 2.45 -15.32
N SER A 245 20.94 3.57 -14.67
CA SER A 245 21.31 3.81 -13.27
C SER A 245 20.78 2.73 -12.33
N LYS A 246 19.65 2.10 -12.67
CA LYS A 246 19.03 1.04 -11.87
C LYS A 246 19.53 -0.36 -12.27
N ALA A 247 19.69 -0.58 -13.57
CA ALA A 247 20.22 -1.81 -14.15
C ALA A 247 21.71 -1.65 -14.48
N HIS A 248 22.56 -1.84 -13.47
CA HIS A 248 24.02 -1.64 -13.56
C HIS A 248 24.71 -2.47 -14.67
N GLY A 249 24.08 -3.57 -15.12
CA GLY A 249 24.57 -4.39 -16.23
C GLY A 249 24.16 -3.93 -17.63
N TYR A 250 23.43 -2.82 -17.77
CA TYR A 250 22.95 -2.33 -19.06
C TYR A 250 24.00 -1.47 -19.79
N PRO A 251 24.52 -1.91 -20.96
CA PRO A 251 25.68 -1.26 -21.59
C PRO A 251 25.30 -0.08 -22.51
N TYR A 252 24.05 0.03 -22.94
CA TYR A 252 23.65 1.00 -23.95
C TYR A 252 23.26 2.35 -23.36
N SER A 253 23.55 3.42 -24.08
CA SER A 253 23.16 4.80 -23.76
C SER A 253 22.87 5.52 -25.06
N PHE A 254 21.89 6.42 -25.06
CA PHE A 254 21.45 7.08 -26.28
C PHE A 254 22.16 8.43 -26.46
N LEU A 255 21.69 9.48 -25.78
CA LEU A 255 22.33 10.82 -25.81
C LEU A 255 22.95 11.21 -24.46
N ILE A 256 22.30 10.81 -23.37
CA ILE A 256 22.68 11.11 -21.99
C ILE A 256 23.14 9.80 -21.34
N LYS A 257 24.25 9.88 -20.59
CA LYS A 257 24.81 8.75 -19.86
C LYS A 257 24.10 8.45 -18.55
#